data_AF-I7GL79-F1
#
_entry.id   AF-I7GL79-F1
#
_cell.length_a   1.000
_cell.length_b   1.000
_cell.length_c   1.000
_cell.angle_alpha   90.00
_cell.angle_beta   90.00
_cell.angle_gamma   90.00
#
_symmetry.space_group_name_H-M   'P 1'
#
loop_
_entity.id
_entity.type
_entity.pdbx_description
1 polymer ?
#
loop_
_entity_poly.entity_id
_entity_poly.type
_entity_poly.pdbx_seq_one_letter_code
_entity_poly.pdbx_strand_id
1 'polypeptide(L)'
;MDKYIHKHWALLWLACLLFAAALSLILLLKKDHAKAAARGRAALLLYSADDSGFERLVGALASALCQLPLRVAVDLWSRREMSAQGPVAWFHAQRRQTLQEGGVVVLLFSPGAVALCSEWLQEGVSAPGAHGPHDAFRASLSCVLPDFLQGRAPGRYVGACFDRLLHPDSVPALFRTVPVFSLPSQLPDFLGALQQPRAPRPGRLQERAEQVSRALQPALDSYFHPPGTPAPGRGLGPGAGDGT
;
A
#
# COMPACT_ATOMS: atom_id res chain seq x y z
N MET A 1 50.83 5.98 -49.48
CA MET A 1 49.38 6.01 -49.78
C MET A 1 48.61 5.50 -48.55
N ASP A 2 49.04 5.92 -47.36
CA ASP A 2 48.74 5.21 -46.09
C ASP A 2 47.80 5.97 -45.18
N LYS A 3 47.59 7.26 -45.47
CA LYS A 3 46.80 8.18 -44.64
C LYS A 3 45.28 7.97 -44.77
N TYR A 4 44.83 7.33 -45.85
CA TYR A 4 43.42 7.03 -46.10
C TYR A 4 42.98 5.69 -45.51
N ILE A 5 43.87 4.70 -45.46
CA ILE A 5 43.57 3.37 -44.93
C ILE A 5 43.29 3.46 -43.42
N HIS A 6 44.12 4.18 -42.67
CA HIS A 6 43.95 4.36 -41.22
C HIS A 6 42.61 5.00 -40.83
N LYS A 7 42.10 5.92 -41.67
CA LYS A 7 40.85 6.63 -41.40
C LYS A 7 39.62 5.73 -41.56
N HIS A 8 39.63 4.82 -42.54
CA HIS A 8 38.54 3.87 -42.76
C HIS A 8 38.52 2.78 -41.68
N TRP A 9 39.70 2.30 -41.26
CA TRP A 9 39.82 1.35 -40.15
C TRP A 9 39.40 1.97 -38.82
N ALA A 10 39.70 3.25 -38.58
CA ALA A 10 39.25 3.97 -37.40
C ALA A 10 37.72 4.14 -37.37
N LEU A 11 37.09 4.48 -38.51
CA LEU A 11 35.63 4.59 -38.61
C LEU A 11 34.94 3.23 -38.40
N LEU A 12 35.51 2.15 -38.94
CA LEU A 12 34.99 0.79 -38.75
C LEU A 12 35.06 0.37 -37.28
N TRP A 13 36.17 0.68 -36.61
CA TRP A 13 36.33 0.48 -35.17
C TRP A 13 35.31 1.27 -34.36
N LEU A 14 35.11 2.55 -34.69
CA LEU A 14 34.18 3.42 -33.98
C LEU A 14 32.72 2.97 -34.17
N ALA A 15 32.36 2.53 -35.38
CA ALA A 15 31.05 1.95 -35.67
C ALA A 15 30.83 0.63 -34.90
N CYS A 16 31.84 -0.24 -34.85
CA CYS A 16 31.79 -1.48 -34.07
C CYS A 16 31.63 -1.20 -32.57
N LEU A 17 32.36 -0.21 -32.03
CA LEU A 17 32.29 0.18 -30.63
C LEU A 17 30.92 0.78 -30.27
N LEU A 18 30.37 1.63 -31.14
CA LEU A 18 29.01 2.17 -31.00
C LEU A 18 27.95 1.07 -31.04
N PHE A 19 28.09 0.11 -31.95
CA PHE A 19 27.16 -1.02 -32.07
C PHE A 19 27.23 -1.93 -30.83
N ALA A 20 28.42 -2.24 -30.33
CA ALA A 20 28.62 -2.99 -29.09
C ALA A 20 28.05 -2.25 -27.87
N ALA A 21 28.26 -0.94 -27.79
CA ALA A 21 27.69 -0.09 -26.73
C ALA A 21 26.15 -0.06 -26.79
N ALA A 22 25.57 0.08 -27.99
CA ALA A 22 24.13 0.05 -28.20
C ALA A 22 23.53 -1.32 -27.83
N LEU A 23 24.15 -2.42 -28.25
CA LEU A 23 23.75 -3.78 -27.86
C LEU A 23 23.84 -4.00 -26.35
N SER A 24 24.92 -3.53 -25.72
CA SER A 24 25.09 -3.59 -24.26
C SER A 24 23.99 -2.82 -23.53
N LEU A 25 23.65 -1.61 -24.01
CA LEU A 25 22.54 -0.81 -23.46
C LEU A 25 21.19 -1.52 -23.61
N ILE A 26 20.92 -2.11 -24.79
CA ILE A 26 19.70 -2.89 -25.03
C ILE A 26 19.63 -4.13 -24.12
N LEU A 27 20.76 -4.81 -23.89
CA LEU A 27 20.85 -5.96 -22.99
C LEU A 27 20.65 -5.56 -21.53
N LEU A 28 21.19 -4.42 -21.09
CA LEU A 28 20.96 -3.85 -19.77
C LEU A 28 19.49 -3.52 -19.57
N LEU A 29 18.86 -2.85 -20.55
CA LEU A 29 17.43 -2.57 -20.52
C LEU A 29 16.62 -3.87 -20.45
N LYS A 30 16.91 -4.88 -21.29
CA LYS A 30 16.19 -6.17 -21.24
C LYS A 30 16.42 -6.92 -19.92
N LYS A 31 17.62 -6.86 -19.33
CA LYS A 31 17.93 -7.46 -18.04
C LYS A 31 17.18 -6.77 -16.90
N ASP A 32 17.06 -5.46 -16.93
CA ASP A 32 16.29 -4.70 -15.95
C ASP A 32 14.78 -4.91 -16.11
N HIS A 33 14.28 -5.01 -17.34
CA HIS A 33 12.89 -5.40 -17.61
C HIS A 33 12.61 -6.84 -17.17
N ALA A 34 13.53 -7.79 -17.40
CA ALA A 34 13.38 -9.17 -16.94
C ALA A 34 13.47 -9.29 -15.41
N LYS A 35 14.34 -8.51 -14.76
CA LYS A 35 14.47 -8.43 -13.31
C LYS A 35 13.27 -7.73 -12.66
N ALA A 36 12.69 -6.74 -13.33
CA ALA A 36 11.41 -6.13 -12.96
C ALA A 36 10.23 -7.09 -13.18
N ALA A 37 10.25 -7.88 -14.26
CA ALA A 37 9.24 -8.89 -14.53
C ALA A 37 9.30 -10.09 -13.58
N ALA A 38 10.49 -10.41 -13.05
CA ALA A 38 10.73 -11.42 -12.01
C ALA A 38 10.46 -10.92 -10.58
N ARG A 39 10.47 -9.60 -10.38
CA ARG A 39 10.00 -8.98 -9.13
C ARG A 39 8.47 -9.03 -9.11
N GLY A 40 7.92 -9.38 -7.96
CA GLY A 40 6.49 -9.33 -7.71
C GLY A 40 5.89 -7.96 -8.04
N ARG A 41 4.59 -7.92 -8.35
CA ARG A 41 3.88 -6.66 -8.63
C ARG A 41 4.00 -5.73 -7.42
N ALA A 42 4.31 -4.45 -7.66
CA ALA A 42 4.46 -3.49 -6.58
C ALA A 42 3.10 -3.16 -5.94
N ALA A 43 3.06 -3.07 -4.61
CA ALA A 43 1.88 -2.64 -3.85
C ALA A 43 2.30 -1.59 -2.82
N LEU A 44 1.71 -0.39 -2.89
CA LEU A 44 1.96 0.68 -1.92
C LEU A 44 0.78 0.77 -0.95
N LEU A 45 1.00 0.57 0.34
CA LEU A 45 -0.04 0.69 1.37
C LEU A 45 -0.05 2.10 1.96
N LEU A 46 -1.23 2.71 1.96
CA LEU A 46 -1.53 4.00 2.57
C LEU A 46 -2.54 3.80 3.68
N TYR A 47 -2.33 4.39 4.85
CA TYR A 47 -3.23 4.27 5.99
C TYR A 47 -3.12 5.51 6.89
N SER A 48 -4.15 5.73 7.72
CA SER A 48 -4.12 6.72 8.80
C SER A 48 -3.56 6.10 10.07
N ALA A 49 -2.62 6.78 10.73
CA ALA A 49 -2.05 6.33 12.00
C ALA A 49 -3.01 6.65 13.16
N ASP A 50 -4.16 5.98 13.18
CA ASP A 50 -5.22 6.19 14.18
C ASP A 50 -4.73 5.85 15.59
N ASP A 51 -4.11 4.69 15.74
CA ASP A 51 -3.55 4.20 16.99
C ASP A 51 -2.43 3.16 16.75
N SER A 52 -1.65 2.85 17.79
CA SER A 52 -0.51 1.92 17.69
C SER A 52 -0.92 0.46 17.46
N GLY A 53 -2.14 0.07 17.84
CA GLY A 53 -2.71 -1.22 17.49
C GLY A 53 -3.02 -1.29 15.99
N PHE A 54 -3.54 -0.21 15.41
CA PHE A 54 -3.84 -0.17 13.98
C PHE A 54 -2.56 -0.17 13.14
N GLU A 55 -1.52 0.57 13.54
CA GLU A 55 -0.19 0.48 12.90
C GLU A 55 0.39 -0.95 12.95
N ARG A 56 0.20 -1.68 14.06
CA ARG A 56 0.59 -3.10 14.16
C ARG A 56 -0.21 -3.98 13.20
N LEU A 57 -1.51 -3.73 13.06
CA LEU A 57 -2.36 -4.46 12.13
C LEU A 57 -1.96 -4.22 10.67
N VAL A 58 -1.68 -2.97 10.31
CA VAL A 58 -1.15 -2.60 8.99
C VAL A 58 0.21 -3.25 8.74
N GLY A 59 1.11 -3.23 9.73
CA GLY A 59 2.41 -3.89 9.66
C GLY A 59 2.31 -5.40 9.47
N ALA A 60 1.36 -6.05 10.15
CA ALA A 60 1.08 -7.47 9.99
C ALA A 60 0.54 -7.80 8.59
N LEU A 61 -0.41 -7.01 8.08
CA LEU A 61 -0.91 -7.13 6.71
C LEU A 61 0.21 -6.96 5.68
N ALA A 62 1.02 -5.91 5.81
CA ALA A 62 2.15 -5.64 4.91
C ALA A 62 3.14 -6.82 4.91
N SER A 63 3.47 -7.34 6.10
CA SER A 63 4.37 -8.50 6.25
C SER A 63 3.80 -9.78 5.65
N ALA A 64 2.50 -10.03 5.82
CA ALA A 64 1.82 -11.18 5.23
C ALA A 64 1.78 -11.08 3.69
N LEU A 65 1.54 -9.89 3.14
CA LEU A 65 1.58 -9.65 1.69
C LEU A 65 2.98 -9.85 1.09
N CYS A 66 4.06 -9.57 1.83
CA CYS A 66 5.43 -9.86 1.40
C CYS A 66 5.73 -11.36 1.24
N GLN A 67 4.92 -12.26 1.80
CA GLN A 67 5.05 -13.71 1.57
C GLN A 67 4.53 -14.13 0.18
N LEU A 68 3.83 -13.22 -0.51
CA LEU A 68 3.35 -13.40 -1.87
C LEU A 68 4.38 -12.84 -2.86
N PRO A 69 4.28 -13.14 -4.17
CA PRO A 69 5.09 -12.47 -5.19
C PRO A 69 4.59 -11.03 -5.42
N LEU A 70 4.65 -10.22 -4.37
CA LEU A 70 4.35 -8.80 -4.33
C LEU A 70 5.55 -8.06 -3.75
N ARG A 71 5.80 -6.85 -4.22
CA ARG A 71 6.77 -5.95 -3.60
C ARG A 71 6.00 -4.88 -2.85
N VAL A 72 5.88 -5.06 -1.54
CA VAL A 72 5.08 -4.19 -0.69
C VAL A 72 5.93 -3.02 -0.19
N ALA A 73 5.40 -1.81 -0.30
CA ALA A 73 5.95 -0.60 0.31
C ALA A 73 4.93 -0.04 1.31
N VAL A 74 5.41 0.35 2.49
CA VAL A 74 4.62 0.98 3.55
C VAL A 74 5.55 1.93 4.31
N ASP A 75 5.03 3.08 4.74
CA ASP A 75 5.82 4.12 5.41
C ASP A 75 6.49 3.63 6.72
N LEU A 76 5.87 2.66 7.40
CA LEU A 76 6.38 1.97 8.60
C LEU A 76 7.80 1.43 8.42
N TRP A 77 8.17 1.03 7.20
CA TRP A 77 9.49 0.47 6.89
C TRP A 77 10.49 1.50 6.33
N SER A 78 10.02 2.70 6.01
CA SER A 78 10.80 3.74 5.32
C SER A 78 10.83 5.06 6.09
N ARG A 79 10.61 5.04 7.42
CA ARG A 79 10.60 6.25 8.26
C ARG A 79 11.85 7.12 8.08
N ARG A 80 13.05 6.52 7.96
CA ARG A 80 14.31 7.27 7.72
C ARG A 80 14.32 8.02 6.40
N GLU A 81 13.90 7.36 5.33
CA GLU A 81 13.86 7.95 3.97
C GLU A 81 12.79 9.03 3.89
N MET A 82 11.63 8.76 4.50
CA MET A 82 10.51 9.68 4.59
C MET A 82 10.89 10.94 5.37
N SER A 83 11.58 10.81 6.52
CA SER A 83 12.08 11.96 7.26
C SER A 83 13.16 12.75 6.52
N ALA A 84 13.97 12.10 5.68
CA ALA A 84 15.03 12.77 4.92
C ALA A 84 14.49 13.57 3.72
N GLN A 85 13.45 13.08 3.03
CA GLN A 85 12.91 13.69 1.81
C GLN A 85 11.66 14.53 2.07
N GLY A 86 11.01 14.35 3.23
CA GLY A 86 9.70 14.89 3.53
C GLY A 86 8.56 13.95 3.08
N PRO A 87 7.45 13.86 3.83
CA PRO A 87 6.37 12.91 3.54
C PRO A 87 5.78 13.03 2.13
N VAL A 88 5.49 14.26 1.68
CA VAL A 88 4.88 14.49 0.35
C VAL A 88 5.80 14.00 -0.77
N ALA A 89 7.09 14.34 -0.71
CA ALA A 89 8.06 13.92 -1.74
C ALA A 89 8.23 12.40 -1.75
N TRP A 90 8.30 11.78 -0.58
CA TRP A 90 8.42 10.33 -0.44
C TRP A 90 7.19 9.60 -1.01
N PHE A 91 5.96 10.01 -0.64
CA PHE A 91 4.74 9.40 -1.17
C PHE A 91 4.60 9.60 -2.67
N HIS A 92 4.95 10.78 -3.20
CA HIS A 92 4.96 11.02 -4.63
C HIS A 92 5.93 10.09 -5.37
N ALA A 93 7.15 9.89 -4.84
CA ALA A 93 8.14 8.99 -5.40
C ALA A 93 7.66 7.52 -5.38
N GLN A 94 7.19 7.04 -4.22
CA GLN A 94 6.71 5.66 -4.07
C GLN A 94 5.49 5.36 -4.94
N ARG A 95 4.53 6.29 -5.01
CA ARG A 95 3.36 6.16 -5.87
C ARG A 95 3.78 6.11 -7.33
N ARG A 96 4.63 7.04 -7.78
CA ARG A 96 5.11 7.08 -9.17
C ARG A 96 5.82 5.78 -9.54
N GLN A 97 6.73 5.31 -8.70
CA GLN A 97 7.43 4.04 -8.91
C GLN A 97 6.45 2.86 -8.98
N THR A 98 5.52 2.75 -8.02
CA THR A 98 4.51 1.69 -7.99
C THR A 98 3.68 1.67 -9.27
N LEU A 99 3.19 2.81 -9.73
CA LEU A 99 2.34 2.90 -10.93
C LEU A 99 3.13 2.67 -12.23
N GLN A 100 4.38 3.12 -12.32
CA GLN A 100 5.25 2.88 -13.48
C GLN A 100 5.56 1.41 -13.70
N GLU A 101 5.56 0.61 -12.63
CA GLU A 101 5.78 -0.82 -12.67
C GLU A 101 4.48 -1.63 -12.86
N GLY A 102 3.36 -0.96 -13.15
CA GLY A 102 2.05 -1.60 -13.26
C GLY A 102 1.54 -2.14 -11.91
N GLY A 103 2.07 -1.63 -10.80
CA GLY A 103 1.64 -1.93 -9.45
C GLY A 103 0.26 -1.36 -9.10
N VAL A 104 -0.06 -1.40 -7.81
CA VAL A 104 -1.34 -0.91 -7.27
C VAL A 104 -1.11 -0.15 -5.98
N VAL A 105 -1.88 0.90 -5.76
CA VAL A 105 -1.90 1.65 -4.50
C VAL A 105 -3.10 1.18 -3.68
N VAL A 106 -2.85 0.73 -2.46
CA VAL A 106 -3.87 0.23 -1.52
C VAL A 106 -4.16 1.32 -0.50
N LEU A 107 -5.41 1.77 -0.44
CA LEU A 107 -5.92 2.68 0.58
C LEU A 107 -6.58 1.87 1.69
N LEU A 108 -5.94 1.78 2.85
CA LEU A 108 -6.49 1.14 4.05
C LEU A 108 -7.33 2.14 4.82
N PHE A 109 -8.64 1.94 4.81
CA PHE A 109 -9.61 2.77 5.49
C PHE A 109 -9.88 2.26 6.90
N SER A 110 -9.75 3.18 7.85
CA SER A 110 -10.13 3.10 9.25
C SER A 110 -11.06 4.27 9.60
N PRO A 111 -11.70 4.30 10.78
CA PRO A 111 -12.50 5.45 11.19
C PRO A 111 -11.75 6.78 11.12
N GLY A 112 -10.48 6.84 11.54
CA GLY A 112 -9.66 8.05 11.43
C GLY A 112 -9.29 8.40 9.99
N ALA A 113 -9.00 7.41 9.13
CA ALA A 113 -8.79 7.67 7.71
C ALA A 113 -10.03 8.28 7.04
N VAL A 114 -11.23 7.81 7.39
CA VAL A 114 -12.50 8.35 6.87
C VAL A 114 -12.74 9.77 7.36
N ALA A 115 -12.47 10.05 8.64
CA ALA A 115 -12.56 11.38 9.21
C ALA A 115 -11.62 12.36 8.49
N LEU A 116 -10.34 12.02 8.36
CA LEU A 116 -9.34 12.83 7.65
C LEU A 116 -9.68 13.03 6.17
N CYS A 117 -10.19 12.01 5.50
CA CYS A 117 -10.67 12.15 4.12
C CYS A 117 -11.84 13.13 4.03
N SER A 118 -12.79 13.05 4.96
CA SER A 118 -13.98 13.91 4.99
C SER A 118 -13.61 15.36 5.27
N GLU A 119 -12.73 15.59 6.26
CA GLU A 119 -12.17 16.90 6.57
C GLU A 119 -11.45 17.49 5.35
N TRP A 120 -10.55 16.72 4.71
CA TRP A 120 -9.82 17.20 3.54
C TRP A 120 -10.74 17.57 2.37
N LEU A 121 -11.81 16.80 2.15
CA LEU A 121 -12.80 17.08 1.11
C LEU A 121 -13.64 18.33 1.44
N GLN A 122 -13.83 18.64 2.72
CA GLN A 122 -14.53 19.83 3.19
C GLN A 122 -13.64 21.08 3.24
N GLU A 123 -12.34 20.94 3.53
CA GLU A 123 -11.34 22.03 3.47
C GLU A 123 -11.20 22.61 2.05
N GLY A 124 -11.55 21.86 1.01
CA GLY A 124 -11.71 22.41 -0.35
C GLY A 124 -12.79 23.50 -0.47
N VAL A 125 -13.67 23.64 0.53
CA VAL A 125 -14.79 24.60 0.62
C VAL A 125 -14.55 25.66 1.70
N SER A 126 -13.54 25.52 2.57
CA SER A 126 -13.22 26.50 3.62
C SER A 126 -11.71 26.55 3.90
N ALA A 127 -11.18 27.77 3.88
CA ALA A 127 -9.75 28.13 3.97
C ALA A 127 -8.99 27.43 5.12
N PRO A 128 -7.64 27.28 5.00
CA PRO A 128 -6.88 26.29 5.75
C PRO A 128 -6.77 26.63 7.24
N GLY A 129 -7.38 25.79 8.07
CA GLY A 129 -7.14 25.74 9.50
C GLY A 129 -5.71 25.27 9.78
N ALA A 130 -4.97 26.05 10.54
CA ALA A 130 -3.61 25.76 10.97
C ALA A 130 -3.57 24.52 11.88
N HIS A 131 -3.33 23.34 11.30
CA HIS A 131 -3.19 22.08 12.03
C HIS A 131 -1.83 21.43 11.71
N GLY A 132 -1.32 20.66 12.67
CA GLY A 132 0.10 20.41 12.93
C GLY A 132 0.97 19.88 11.78
N PRO A 133 2.31 19.93 11.95
CA PRO A 133 3.25 19.58 10.90
C PRO A 133 3.11 18.11 10.48
N HIS A 134 2.56 17.92 9.28
CA HIS A 134 2.72 16.75 8.40
C HIS A 134 2.30 15.37 8.94
N ASP A 135 0.99 15.12 9.01
CA ASP A 135 0.49 13.75 9.05
C ASP A 135 0.82 13.02 7.74
N ALA A 136 1.51 11.89 7.83
CA ALA A 136 1.90 11.06 6.69
C ALA A 136 0.69 10.70 5.81
N PHE A 137 -0.47 10.43 6.43
CA PHE A 137 -1.69 10.13 5.70
C PHE A 137 -2.20 11.31 4.87
N ARG A 138 -2.22 12.54 5.41
CA ARG A 138 -2.60 13.75 4.67
C ARG A 138 -1.64 14.02 3.50
N ALA A 139 -0.34 13.82 3.72
CA ALA A 139 0.66 13.88 2.65
C ALA A 139 0.36 12.83 1.55
N SER A 140 0.02 11.60 1.93
CA SER A 140 -0.38 10.56 0.98
C SER A 140 -1.66 10.93 0.23
N LEU A 141 -2.65 11.52 0.91
CA LEU A 141 -3.94 11.93 0.35
C LEU A 141 -3.74 12.99 -0.73
N SER A 142 -2.89 13.98 -0.47
CA SER A 142 -2.54 15.03 -1.46
C SER A 142 -1.97 14.45 -2.77
N CYS A 143 -1.29 13.30 -2.70
CA CYS A 143 -0.68 12.66 -3.86
C CYS A 143 -1.68 11.82 -4.68
N VAL A 144 -2.72 11.27 -4.04
CA VAL A 144 -3.68 10.34 -4.68
C VAL A 144 -4.97 11.02 -5.11
N LEU A 145 -5.44 12.02 -4.36
CA LEU A 145 -6.73 12.66 -4.57
C LEU A 145 -6.92 13.20 -6.00
N PRO A 146 -5.92 13.82 -6.66
CA PRO A 146 -6.08 14.27 -8.05
C PRO A 146 -6.47 13.16 -9.03
N ASP A 147 -6.05 11.91 -8.80
CA ASP A 147 -6.44 10.80 -9.68
C ASP A 147 -7.89 10.40 -9.49
N PHE A 148 -8.42 10.48 -8.28
CA PHE A 148 -9.84 10.22 -8.01
C PHE A 148 -10.72 11.30 -8.62
N LEU A 149 -10.37 12.57 -8.41
CA LEU A 149 -11.10 13.70 -8.97
C LEU A 149 -11.09 13.72 -10.50
N GLN A 150 -10.00 13.25 -11.13
CA GLN A 150 -9.88 13.17 -12.59
C GLN A 150 -10.38 11.85 -13.19
N GLY A 151 -10.95 10.95 -12.38
CA GLY A 151 -11.44 9.65 -12.85
C GLY A 151 -10.33 8.69 -13.34
N ARG A 152 -9.07 8.91 -12.95
CA ARG A 152 -7.89 8.11 -13.33
C ARG A 152 -7.54 7.03 -12.32
N ALA A 153 -8.32 6.90 -11.25
CA ALA A 153 -8.09 5.93 -10.19
C ALA A 153 -8.38 4.45 -10.58
N PRO A 154 -9.41 4.13 -11.39
CA PRO A 154 -9.71 2.74 -11.74
C PRO A 154 -8.51 1.98 -12.32
N GLY A 155 -8.28 0.76 -11.84
CA GLY A 155 -7.16 -0.11 -12.24
C GLY A 155 -5.80 0.23 -11.61
N ARG A 156 -5.69 1.35 -10.89
CA ARG A 156 -4.44 1.81 -10.23
C ARG A 156 -4.55 1.81 -8.71
N TYR A 157 -5.75 1.94 -8.18
CA TYR A 157 -6.04 1.98 -6.75
C TYR A 157 -7.06 0.92 -6.37
N VAL A 158 -6.94 0.45 -5.14
CA VAL A 158 -7.94 -0.37 -4.46
C VAL A 158 -8.10 0.15 -3.03
N GLY A 159 -9.33 0.12 -2.51
CA GLY A 159 -9.59 0.33 -1.10
C GLY A 159 -9.61 -0.99 -0.35
N ALA A 160 -9.29 -0.96 0.93
CA ALA A 160 -9.64 -2.03 1.85
C ALA A 160 -9.96 -1.49 3.24
N CYS A 161 -10.82 -2.18 3.97
CA CYS A 161 -11.15 -1.89 5.37
C CYS A 161 -11.24 -3.20 6.15
N PHE A 162 -11.06 -3.18 7.46
CA PHE A 162 -11.24 -4.40 8.27
C PHE A 162 -12.70 -4.54 8.69
N ASP A 163 -13.28 -5.73 8.51
CA ASP A 163 -14.72 -6.03 8.66
C ASP A 163 -15.33 -5.50 9.96
N ARG A 164 -14.60 -5.63 11.08
CA ARG A 164 -15.06 -5.25 12.42
C ARG A 164 -14.73 -3.80 12.80
N LEU A 165 -13.96 -3.10 11.97
CA LEU A 165 -13.56 -1.71 12.19
C LEU A 165 -14.44 -0.72 11.42
N LEU A 166 -14.72 -1.04 10.16
CA LEU A 166 -15.34 -0.09 9.25
C LEU A 166 -16.09 -0.84 8.15
N HIS A 167 -17.35 -0.45 7.93
CA HIS A 167 -18.12 -0.93 6.78
C HIS A 167 -17.67 -0.18 5.50
N PRO A 168 -17.55 -0.85 4.33
CA PRO A 168 -17.17 -0.20 3.08
C PRO A 168 -18.04 1.01 2.71
N ASP A 169 -19.31 1.01 3.09
CA ASP A 169 -20.24 2.12 2.82
C ASP A 169 -19.90 3.41 3.59
N SER A 170 -19.15 3.30 4.68
CA SER A 170 -18.64 4.46 5.42
C SER A 170 -17.49 5.15 4.70
N VAL A 171 -16.89 4.52 3.67
CA VAL A 171 -15.83 5.14 2.87
C VAL A 171 -16.41 6.27 2.01
N PRO A 172 -15.78 7.46 1.97
CA PRO A 172 -16.29 8.59 1.20
C PRO A 172 -16.53 8.23 -0.27
N ALA A 173 -17.64 8.72 -0.83
CA ALA A 173 -18.12 8.33 -2.16
C ALA A 173 -17.06 8.49 -3.26
N LEU A 174 -16.21 9.51 -3.16
CA LEU A 174 -15.10 9.72 -4.09
C LEU A 174 -14.15 8.52 -4.18
N PHE A 175 -13.86 7.85 -3.06
CA PHE A 175 -12.96 6.69 -3.04
C PHE A 175 -13.67 5.37 -3.40
N ARG A 176 -15.00 5.36 -3.43
CA ARG A 176 -15.80 4.20 -3.86
C ARG A 176 -15.90 4.07 -5.39
N THR A 177 -15.23 4.93 -6.16
CA THR A 177 -15.06 4.76 -7.62
C THR A 177 -14.09 3.62 -7.98
N VAL A 178 -13.36 3.09 -6.99
CA VAL A 178 -12.51 1.90 -7.11
C VAL A 178 -13.04 0.82 -6.14
N PRO A 179 -12.75 -0.47 -6.37
CA PRO A 179 -13.24 -1.52 -5.47
C PRO A 179 -12.67 -1.34 -4.06
N VAL A 180 -13.53 -1.47 -3.06
CA VAL A 180 -13.19 -1.46 -1.63
C VAL A 180 -13.49 -2.83 -1.05
N PHE A 181 -12.46 -3.50 -0.54
CA PHE A 181 -12.57 -4.87 -0.02
C PHE A 181 -12.61 -4.90 1.50
N SER A 182 -13.50 -5.70 2.06
CA SER A 182 -13.55 -5.94 3.51
C SER A 182 -12.62 -7.09 3.90
N LEU A 183 -11.77 -6.90 4.90
CA LEU A 183 -10.76 -7.87 5.33
C LEU A 183 -11.07 -8.40 6.74
N PRO A 184 -10.94 -9.72 6.98
CA PRO A 184 -10.45 -10.76 6.08
C PRO A 184 -11.50 -11.37 5.14
N SER A 185 -12.79 -11.00 5.21
CA SER A 185 -13.88 -11.69 4.50
C SER A 185 -13.71 -11.76 2.96
N GLN A 186 -13.22 -10.69 2.33
CA GLN A 186 -12.99 -10.57 0.89
C GLN A 186 -11.49 -10.61 0.52
N LEU A 187 -10.68 -11.22 1.38
CA LEU A 187 -9.24 -11.34 1.15
C LEU A 187 -8.87 -12.05 -0.16
N PRO A 188 -9.57 -13.12 -0.61
CA PRO A 188 -9.34 -13.70 -1.94
C PRO A 188 -9.45 -12.66 -3.07
N ASP A 189 -10.54 -11.90 -3.11
CA ASP A 189 -10.80 -10.90 -4.14
C ASP A 189 -9.81 -9.74 -4.08
N PHE A 190 -9.47 -9.30 -2.86
CA PHE A 190 -8.42 -8.32 -2.61
C PHE A 190 -7.08 -8.79 -3.21
N LEU A 191 -6.66 -10.02 -2.90
CA LEU A 191 -5.42 -10.59 -3.45
C LEU A 191 -5.47 -10.76 -4.97
N GLY A 192 -6.64 -11.04 -5.54
CA GLY A 192 -6.88 -11.07 -6.98
C GLY A 192 -6.64 -9.70 -7.62
N ALA A 193 -7.20 -8.64 -7.02
CA ALA A 193 -7.00 -7.27 -7.46
C ALA A 193 -5.53 -6.83 -7.38
N LEU A 194 -4.80 -7.28 -6.35
CA LEU A 194 -3.35 -7.05 -6.23
C LEU A 194 -2.51 -7.80 -7.28
N GLN A 195 -3.03 -8.85 -7.93
CA GLN A 195 -2.26 -9.71 -8.84
C GLN A 195 -2.58 -9.54 -10.33
N GLN A 196 -3.69 -8.89 -10.72
CA GLN A 196 -4.00 -8.58 -12.13
C GLN A 196 -2.89 -7.71 -12.77
N PRO A 197 -2.18 -8.17 -13.83
CA PRO A 197 -2.68 -8.98 -14.95
C PRO A 197 -2.41 -10.49 -14.87
N ARG A 198 -1.67 -10.97 -13.86
CA ARG A 198 -1.33 -12.39 -13.70
C ARG A 198 -2.42 -13.07 -12.88
N ALA A 199 -3.54 -13.43 -13.51
CA ALA A 199 -4.62 -14.15 -12.85
C ALA A 199 -4.07 -15.48 -12.29
N PRO A 200 -4.00 -15.67 -10.96
CA PRO A 200 -3.66 -16.96 -10.37
C PRO A 200 -4.82 -17.93 -10.62
N ARG A 201 -4.55 -19.23 -10.63
CA ARG A 201 -5.64 -20.22 -10.58
C ARG A 201 -6.47 -19.98 -9.30
N PRO A 202 -7.82 -20.04 -9.37
CA PRO A 202 -8.69 -19.73 -8.23
C PRO A 202 -8.30 -20.45 -6.93
N GLY A 203 -7.95 -21.74 -7.00
CA GLY A 203 -7.52 -22.52 -5.83
C GLY A 203 -6.25 -22.00 -5.15
N ARG A 204 -5.24 -21.59 -5.93
CA ARG A 204 -3.98 -21.02 -5.39
C ARG A 204 -4.24 -19.67 -4.70
N LEU A 205 -5.19 -18.91 -5.22
CA LEU A 205 -5.55 -17.62 -4.65
C LEU A 205 -6.28 -17.79 -3.31
N GLN A 206 -7.15 -18.80 -3.19
CA GLN A 206 -7.79 -19.17 -1.93
C GLN A 206 -6.75 -19.61 -0.87
N GLU A 207 -5.82 -20.49 -1.23
CA GLU A 207 -4.74 -20.94 -0.33
C GLU A 207 -3.89 -19.76 0.18
N ARG A 208 -3.56 -18.81 -0.70
CA ARG A 208 -2.83 -17.58 -0.34
C ARG A 208 -3.65 -16.68 0.57
N ALA A 209 -4.95 -16.54 0.32
CA ALA A 209 -5.84 -15.77 1.18
C ALA A 209 -5.89 -16.39 2.57
N GLU A 210 -6.04 -17.70 2.70
CA GLU A 210 -6.00 -18.37 3.99
C GLU A 210 -4.66 -18.18 4.71
N GLN A 211 -3.53 -18.27 3.99
CA GLN A 211 -2.20 -18.01 4.56
C GLN A 211 -2.10 -16.58 5.10
N VAL A 212 -2.53 -15.58 4.33
CA VAL A 212 -2.51 -14.17 4.76
C VAL A 212 -3.48 -13.96 5.93
N SER A 213 -4.67 -14.56 5.91
CA SER A 213 -5.64 -14.49 7.00
C SER A 213 -5.06 -15.08 8.29
N ARG A 214 -4.40 -16.25 8.23
CA ARG A 214 -3.75 -16.87 9.39
C ARG A 214 -2.61 -16.01 9.94
N ALA A 215 -1.82 -15.40 9.06
CA ALA A 215 -0.74 -14.48 9.48
C ALA A 215 -1.27 -13.19 10.11
N LEU A 216 -2.44 -12.72 9.68
CA LEU A 216 -3.10 -11.52 10.18
C LEU A 216 -3.85 -11.74 11.50
N GLN A 217 -4.32 -12.96 11.76
CA GLN A 217 -5.16 -13.32 12.90
C GLN A 217 -4.62 -12.84 14.26
N PRO A 218 -3.33 -13.04 14.61
CA PRO A 218 -2.82 -12.59 15.91
C PRO A 218 -2.90 -11.06 16.08
N ALA A 219 -2.70 -10.31 15.01
CA ALA A 219 -2.81 -8.85 15.04
C ALA A 219 -4.26 -8.41 15.20
N LEU A 220 -5.21 -9.03 14.48
CA LEU A 220 -6.65 -8.78 14.61
C LEU A 220 -7.13 -9.10 16.04
N ASP A 221 -6.75 -10.26 16.58
CA ASP A 221 -7.13 -10.66 17.92
C ASP A 221 -6.58 -9.68 18.96
N SER A 222 -5.31 -9.29 18.83
CA SER A 222 -4.69 -8.31 19.75
C SER A 222 -5.31 -6.91 19.67
N TYR A 223 -5.86 -6.55 18.51
CA TYR A 223 -6.48 -5.25 18.27
C TYR A 223 -7.90 -5.21 18.83
N PHE A 224 -8.71 -6.24 18.57
CA PHE A 224 -10.11 -6.29 19.03
C PHE A 224 -10.28 -6.81 20.46
N HIS A 225 -9.33 -7.60 20.95
CA HIS A 225 -9.33 -8.16 22.29
C HIS A 225 -7.99 -7.85 22.96
N PRO A 226 -7.74 -6.58 23.34
CA PRO A 226 -6.52 -6.22 24.03
C PRO A 226 -6.42 -7.01 25.34
N PRO A 227 -5.26 -7.60 25.66
CA PRO A 227 -5.10 -8.35 26.90
C PRO A 227 -5.24 -7.38 28.08
N GLY A 228 -6.37 -7.44 28.79
CA GLY A 228 -6.54 -6.75 30.07
C GLY A 228 -7.78 -5.88 30.29
N THR A 229 -8.94 -6.17 29.70
CA THR A 229 -10.21 -5.66 30.28
C THR A 229 -10.78 -6.70 31.24
N PRO A 230 -10.62 -6.56 32.58
CA PRO A 230 -11.42 -7.34 33.51
C PRO A 230 -12.89 -7.01 33.27
N ALA A 231 -13.73 -8.04 33.10
CA ALA A 231 -15.16 -7.89 32.93
C ALA A 231 -15.75 -7.07 34.11
N PRO A 232 -16.60 -6.05 33.87
CA PRO A 232 -17.25 -5.35 34.95
C PRO A 232 -18.29 -6.26 35.60
N GLY A 233 -18.03 -6.64 36.84
CA GLY A 233 -19.04 -6.92 37.88
C GLY A 233 -19.87 -8.19 37.71
N ARG A 234 -19.44 -9.27 38.37
CA ARG A 234 -20.41 -10.18 39.01
C ARG A 234 -20.66 -9.61 40.40
N GLY A 235 -21.89 -9.14 40.60
CA GLY A 235 -22.29 -8.21 41.64
C GLY A 235 -21.87 -8.56 43.07
N LEU A 236 -21.51 -7.50 43.79
CA LEU A 236 -21.63 -7.39 45.23
C LEU A 236 -23.09 -7.69 45.61
N GLY A 237 -23.36 -8.85 46.21
CA GLY A 237 -24.63 -9.13 46.86
C GLY A 237 -24.61 -8.57 48.29
N PRO A 238 -25.54 -7.70 48.68
CA PRO A 238 -25.77 -7.40 50.08
C PRO A 238 -26.84 -8.37 50.64
N GLY A 239 -26.49 -9.10 51.68
CA GLY A 239 -27.42 -9.84 52.55
C GLY A 239 -26.65 -10.24 53.80
N ALA A 240 -26.74 -9.54 54.94
CA ALA A 240 -27.87 -9.36 55.85
C ALA A 240 -28.27 -10.66 56.59
N GLY A 241 -28.23 -10.60 57.94
CA GLY A 241 -28.81 -11.56 58.89
C GLY A 241 -27.79 -12.55 59.46
N ASP A 242 -27.24 -12.36 60.66
CA ASP A 242 -27.82 -12.57 62.00
C ASP A 242 -27.96 -14.06 62.37
N GLY A 243 -27.43 -14.45 63.54
CA GLY A 243 -27.58 -15.80 64.09
C GLY A 243 -26.41 -16.34 64.91
N THR A 244 -26.56 -16.19 66.24
CA THR A 244 -25.92 -16.89 67.40
C THR A 244 -24.47 -16.61 67.76
#